data_AF-A0A2A4L410-F1
#
_entry.id   AF-A0A2A4L410-F1
#
_cell.length_a   1.000
_cell.length_b   1.000
_cell.length_c   1.000
_cell.angle_alpha   90.00
_cell.angle_beta   90.00
_cell.angle_gamma   90.00
#
_symmetry.space_group_name_H-M   'P 1'
#
loop_
_entity.id
_entity.type
_entity.pdbx_description
1 polymer ?
#
loop_
_entity_poly.entity_id
_entity_poly.type
_entity_poly.pdbx_seq_one_letter_code
_entity_poly.pdbx_strand_id
1 'polypeptide(L)'
;MSDLENSLKGFKDKNFGYYFGKDKECYYIYHTKFGRERSIEINESNDIKSKFGELIDNICKENRDKFNGLKEAFEKYLDIYSDKSTIHIKFDKNGDFLKTKSEIVDNFSKTFGKEKIDQGNFNAVTFKQWWDKSINSARMQGNATNLLKDEKKLVDNLKIIKKAADESENLTKLFEKLKEVEGMKATARELAYFLQFNKDKDKFPLANDAMINIAKYIFEILKENPKEYNSDNKCKEEVYFNFVLNELKIKENSYNFPKYYILDQFLNLIDKIKKSDLALITKEGLAENDESKDIKQSVYYKLYQAAYDFANLCGKADIKSNDLEGFKELLKTHKNIIFHGIPGTGKTYTIVNNIKNIIKNENQMLITQFHPSFSYEDFIEGIKPAGIENGQLKLELKNGIFREFCDKAKEEEKEFLGELEKGNFNEALSDYGYFL
;
A
#
# COMPACT_ATOMS: atom_id res chain seq x y z
N MET A 1 23.74 35.20 -2.63
CA MET A 1 22.77 34.65 -1.66
C MET A 1 21.30 35.06 -1.91
N SER A 2 20.95 36.35 -2.08
CA SER A 2 19.55 36.77 -2.32
C SER A 2 18.95 36.23 -3.62
N ASP A 3 19.76 36.14 -4.67
CA ASP A 3 19.28 35.83 -6.01
C ASP A 3 18.97 34.34 -6.19
N LEU A 4 19.76 33.47 -5.55
CA LEU A 4 19.51 32.02 -5.51
C LEU A 4 18.27 31.70 -4.66
N GLU A 5 18.12 32.30 -3.48
CA GLU A 5 16.93 32.15 -2.65
C GLU A 5 15.65 32.63 -3.35
N ASN A 6 15.72 33.78 -4.04
CA ASN A 6 14.59 34.30 -4.79
C ASN A 6 14.24 33.43 -6.01
N SER A 7 15.26 32.88 -6.68
CA SER A 7 15.06 31.93 -7.78
C SER A 7 14.40 30.65 -7.28
N LEU A 8 14.83 30.08 -6.14
CA LEU A 8 14.24 28.89 -5.51
C LEU A 8 12.78 29.11 -5.06
N LYS A 9 12.45 30.30 -4.53
CA LYS A 9 11.05 30.67 -4.18
C LYS A 9 10.10 30.66 -5.38
N GLY A 10 10.63 30.84 -6.60
CA GLY A 10 9.85 30.82 -7.84
C GLY A 10 9.35 29.43 -8.27
N PHE A 11 9.95 28.33 -7.78
CA PHE A 11 9.63 26.96 -8.19
C PHE A 11 8.60 26.27 -7.31
N LYS A 12 7.58 27.01 -6.87
CA LYS A 12 6.60 26.54 -5.89
C LYS A 12 5.74 25.39 -6.43
N ASP A 13 6.25 24.17 -6.31
CA ASP A 13 5.52 22.92 -6.53
C ASP A 13 5.38 22.21 -5.17
N LYS A 14 4.16 21.72 -4.91
CA LYS A 14 3.74 21.01 -3.69
C LYS A 14 4.59 19.77 -3.37
N ASN A 15 5.36 19.24 -4.31
CA ASN A 15 6.19 18.04 -4.12
C ASN A 15 7.68 18.33 -3.93
N PHE A 16 8.09 19.61 -3.99
CA PHE A 16 9.49 20.02 -3.96
C PHE A 16 9.81 20.89 -2.75
N GLY A 17 11.01 20.70 -2.25
CA GLY A 17 11.61 21.56 -1.25
C GLY A 17 13.07 21.84 -1.58
N TYR A 18 13.64 22.76 -0.82
CA TYR A 18 15.07 23.02 -0.83
C TYR A 18 15.56 23.24 0.59
N TYR A 19 16.83 22.97 0.84
CA TYR A 19 17.47 23.29 2.12
C TYR A 19 18.92 23.74 1.91
N PHE A 20 19.42 24.46 2.90
CA PHE A 20 20.77 25.02 2.95
C PHE A 20 21.62 24.17 3.90
N GLY A 21 22.78 23.72 3.44
CA GLY A 21 23.76 23.02 4.26
C GLY A 21 24.33 23.93 5.36
N LYS A 22 25.01 23.32 6.36
CA LYS A 22 25.55 24.04 7.54
C LYS A 22 26.48 25.20 7.18
N ASP A 23 27.15 25.13 6.03
CA ASP A 23 28.14 26.12 5.60
C ASP A 23 27.57 27.18 4.64
N LYS A 24 26.24 27.20 4.39
CA LYS A 24 25.57 28.11 3.43
C LYS A 24 26.11 28.07 1.98
N GLU A 25 27.05 27.20 1.68
CA GLU A 25 27.64 27.01 0.34
C GLU A 25 27.03 25.82 -0.42
N CYS A 26 26.56 24.79 0.29
CA CYS A 26 25.87 23.65 -0.31
C CYS A 26 24.35 23.86 -0.24
N TYR A 27 23.70 23.83 -1.41
CA TYR A 27 22.26 23.97 -1.54
C TYR A 27 21.70 22.69 -2.17
N TYR A 28 20.55 22.23 -1.69
CA TYR A 28 19.91 21.03 -2.23
C TYR A 28 18.49 21.35 -2.68
N ILE A 29 18.11 20.82 -3.84
CA ILE A 29 16.70 20.68 -4.24
C ILE A 29 16.34 19.22 -4.01
N TYR A 30 15.22 18.97 -3.37
CA TYR A 30 14.73 17.62 -3.16
C TYR A 30 13.27 17.47 -3.56
N HIS A 31 12.91 16.26 -3.98
CA HIS A 31 11.55 15.87 -4.32
C HIS A 31 11.07 14.77 -3.36
N THR A 32 9.94 14.99 -2.70
CA THR A 32 9.43 14.11 -1.63
C THR A 32 8.36 13.13 -2.09
N LYS A 33 7.99 13.15 -3.37
CA LYS A 33 6.98 12.24 -3.91
C LYS A 33 7.54 10.81 -3.99
N PHE A 34 6.75 9.82 -3.57
CA PHE A 34 6.99 8.37 -3.73
C PHE A 34 8.04 7.74 -2.78
N GLY A 35 8.11 8.22 -1.54
CA GLY A 35 8.77 7.48 -0.45
C GLY A 35 10.29 7.32 -0.56
N ARG A 36 10.95 7.92 -1.56
CA ARG A 36 12.41 8.09 -1.65
C ARG A 36 12.74 9.57 -1.77
N GLU A 37 13.50 10.10 -0.82
CA GLU A 37 14.10 11.43 -0.95
C GLU A 37 15.17 11.37 -2.05
N ARG A 38 15.06 12.25 -3.03
CA ARG A 38 16.08 12.43 -4.06
C ARG A 38 16.50 13.87 -4.05
N SER A 39 17.79 14.10 -3.98
CA SER A 39 18.37 15.44 -3.89
C SER A 39 19.44 15.65 -4.93
N ILE A 40 19.53 16.87 -5.45
CA ILE A 40 20.64 17.32 -6.29
C ILE A 40 21.26 18.56 -5.65
N GLU A 41 22.59 18.59 -5.65
CA GLU A 41 23.36 19.74 -5.20
C GLU A 41 23.31 20.86 -6.25
N ILE A 42 23.13 22.09 -5.79
CA ILE A 42 23.15 23.31 -6.61
C ILE A 42 24.07 24.36 -5.96
N ASN A 43 24.58 25.27 -6.78
CA ASN A 43 25.37 26.43 -6.36
C ASN A 43 24.85 27.71 -7.06
N GLU A 44 25.47 28.86 -6.80
CA GLU A 44 25.04 30.15 -7.38
C GLU A 44 25.22 30.27 -8.91
N SER A 45 26.10 29.47 -9.53
CA SER A 45 26.33 29.49 -10.98
C SER A 45 25.47 28.50 -11.76
N ASN A 46 24.71 27.63 -11.08
CA ASN A 46 23.87 26.63 -11.71
C ASN A 46 22.55 27.22 -12.25
N ASP A 47 22.12 26.76 -13.43
CA ASP A 47 20.75 26.98 -13.89
C ASP A 47 19.78 26.08 -13.10
N ILE A 48 19.08 26.69 -12.14
CA ILE A 48 18.10 26.02 -11.29
C ILE A 48 16.98 25.37 -12.11
N LYS A 49 16.51 26.00 -13.21
CA LYS A 49 15.47 25.42 -14.07
C LYS A 49 15.93 24.11 -14.68
N SER A 50 17.16 24.12 -15.21
CA SER A 50 17.77 22.94 -15.81
C SER A 50 18.01 21.83 -14.77
N LYS A 51 18.56 22.15 -13.59
CA LYS A 51 18.79 21.17 -12.52
C LYS A 51 17.51 20.54 -11.99
N PHE A 52 16.45 21.34 -11.90
CA PHE A 52 15.13 20.85 -11.54
C PHE A 52 14.55 19.92 -12.61
N GLY A 53 14.67 20.29 -13.89
CA GLY A 53 14.29 19.43 -15.02
C GLY A 53 15.03 18.10 -15.01
N GLU A 54 16.35 18.12 -14.83
CA GLU A 54 17.20 16.93 -14.75
C GLU A 54 16.79 16.00 -13.59
N LEU A 55 16.49 16.56 -12.41
CA LEU A 55 15.99 15.78 -11.27
C LEU A 55 14.65 15.10 -11.60
N ILE A 56 13.75 15.80 -12.28
CA ILE A 56 12.45 15.27 -12.68
C ILE A 56 12.59 14.17 -13.73
N ASP A 57 13.36 14.41 -14.77
CA ASP A 57 13.60 13.44 -15.85
C ASP A 57 14.18 12.14 -15.28
N ASN A 58 15.13 12.25 -14.35
CA ASN A 58 15.73 11.09 -13.67
C ASN A 58 14.71 10.32 -12.83
N ILE A 59 13.87 11.02 -12.07
CA ILE A 59 12.79 10.39 -11.27
C ILE A 59 11.86 9.60 -12.17
N CYS A 60 11.44 10.20 -13.29
CA CYS A 60 10.47 9.58 -14.16
C CYS A 60 11.05 8.46 -14.98
N LYS A 61 12.32 8.56 -15.38
CA LYS A 61 13.06 7.44 -15.96
C LYS A 61 13.13 6.26 -14.99
N GLU A 62 13.57 6.48 -13.76
CA GLU A 62 13.66 5.40 -12.75
C GLU A 62 12.30 4.72 -12.51
N ASN A 63 11.24 5.53 -12.39
CA ASN A 63 9.89 5.02 -12.18
C ASN A 63 9.37 4.23 -13.39
N ARG A 64 9.63 4.72 -14.62
CA ARG A 64 9.29 4.00 -15.86
C ARG A 64 10.04 2.69 -15.97
N ASP A 65 11.34 2.67 -15.67
CA ASP A 65 12.16 1.46 -15.74
C ASP A 65 11.63 0.38 -14.78
N LYS A 66 11.29 0.76 -13.54
CA LYS A 66 10.67 -0.15 -12.57
C LYS A 66 9.30 -0.65 -13.01
N PHE A 67 8.45 0.23 -13.54
CA PHE A 67 7.15 -0.17 -14.07
C PHE A 67 7.27 -1.12 -15.27
N ASN A 68 8.19 -0.83 -16.19
CA ASN A 68 8.47 -1.68 -17.34
C ASN A 68 8.96 -3.08 -16.92
N GLY A 69 9.84 -3.15 -15.92
CA GLY A 69 10.29 -4.44 -15.37
C GLY A 69 9.14 -5.26 -14.77
N LEU A 70 8.24 -4.61 -14.02
CA LEU A 70 7.03 -5.26 -13.50
C LEU A 70 6.10 -5.73 -14.64
N LYS A 71 5.89 -4.87 -15.63
CA LYS A 71 5.08 -5.20 -16.81
C LYS A 71 5.62 -6.42 -17.54
N GLU A 72 6.91 -6.46 -17.86
CA GLU A 72 7.55 -7.58 -18.55
C GLU A 72 7.44 -8.88 -17.74
N ALA A 73 7.61 -8.81 -16.42
CA ALA A 73 7.43 -9.97 -15.55
C ALA A 73 5.97 -10.45 -15.54
N PHE A 74 5.01 -9.53 -15.60
CA PHE A 74 3.59 -9.84 -15.65
C PHE A 74 3.17 -10.45 -17.00
N GLU A 75 3.69 -9.94 -18.12
CA GLU A 75 3.46 -10.52 -19.45
C GLU A 75 3.96 -11.97 -19.51
N LYS A 76 5.22 -12.22 -19.11
CA LYS A 76 5.78 -13.59 -19.05
C LYS A 76 4.99 -14.50 -18.13
N TYR A 77 4.51 -13.97 -17.01
CA TYR A 77 3.66 -14.72 -16.10
C TYR A 77 2.35 -15.11 -16.78
N LEU A 78 1.68 -14.19 -17.48
CA LEU A 78 0.44 -14.51 -18.20
C LEU A 78 0.68 -15.53 -19.31
N ASP A 79 1.82 -15.48 -20.01
CA ASP A 79 2.15 -16.47 -21.05
C ASP A 79 2.23 -17.91 -20.50
N ILE A 80 2.64 -18.08 -19.24
CA ILE A 80 2.83 -19.40 -18.61
C ILE A 80 1.66 -19.83 -17.72
N TYR A 81 1.01 -18.86 -17.06
CA TYR A 81 0.03 -19.09 -15.99
C TYR A 81 -1.35 -18.53 -16.31
N SER A 82 -1.63 -18.16 -17.57
CA SER A 82 -2.98 -17.75 -17.99
C SER A 82 -4.02 -18.87 -17.89
N ASP A 83 -3.65 -20.07 -17.49
CA ASP A 83 -4.54 -21.21 -17.28
C ASP A 83 -4.43 -21.83 -15.86
N LYS A 84 -3.64 -21.24 -14.93
CA LYS A 84 -3.33 -21.85 -13.61
C LYS A 84 -3.62 -21.01 -12.38
N SER A 85 -4.17 -21.61 -11.33
CA SER A 85 -4.32 -20.94 -10.03
C SER A 85 -3.01 -20.58 -9.37
N THR A 86 -2.98 -19.38 -8.83
CA THR A 86 -1.94 -18.79 -8.02
C THR A 86 -2.54 -18.04 -6.83
N ILE A 87 -1.69 -17.58 -5.92
CA ILE A 87 -2.11 -16.97 -4.64
C ILE A 87 -3.04 -15.76 -4.88
N HIS A 88 -2.74 -14.95 -5.89
CA HIS A 88 -3.52 -13.76 -6.25
C HIS A 88 -4.38 -13.92 -7.51
N ILE A 89 -4.15 -14.93 -8.35
CA ILE A 89 -4.87 -15.15 -9.62
C ILE A 89 -5.32 -16.61 -9.68
N LYS A 90 -6.60 -16.91 -9.43
CA LYS A 90 -7.08 -18.29 -9.26
C LYS A 90 -7.78 -18.83 -10.53
N PHE A 91 -7.26 -19.90 -11.14
CA PHE A 91 -7.85 -20.70 -12.22
C PHE A 91 -7.99 -22.18 -11.81
N ASP A 92 -9.02 -22.86 -12.27
CA ASP A 92 -9.21 -24.27 -11.93
C ASP A 92 -8.38 -25.17 -12.86
N LYS A 93 -8.52 -26.48 -12.66
CA LYS A 93 -7.72 -27.49 -13.34
C LYS A 93 -7.95 -27.55 -14.85
N ASN A 94 -9.01 -26.92 -15.35
CA ASN A 94 -9.34 -26.84 -16.77
C ASN A 94 -8.93 -25.50 -17.40
N GLY A 95 -8.30 -24.60 -16.64
CA GLY A 95 -8.06 -23.22 -17.05
C GLY A 95 -9.28 -22.31 -16.91
N ASP A 96 -10.39 -22.83 -16.38
CA ASP A 96 -11.59 -22.05 -16.13
C ASP A 96 -11.41 -21.20 -14.87
N PHE A 97 -12.01 -20.01 -14.83
CA PHE A 97 -11.91 -19.13 -13.69
C PHE A 97 -12.44 -19.82 -12.41
N LEU A 98 -11.58 -20.04 -11.39
CA LEU A 98 -11.96 -20.77 -10.17
C LEU A 98 -13.14 -20.07 -9.50
N LYS A 99 -14.33 -20.69 -9.57
CA LYS A 99 -15.40 -20.79 -8.56
C LYS A 99 -15.84 -19.53 -7.78
N THR A 100 -15.44 -18.33 -8.18
CA THR A 100 -15.57 -17.15 -7.32
C THR A 100 -16.35 -16.02 -7.98
N LYS A 101 -15.74 -15.18 -8.82
CA LYS A 101 -16.45 -14.15 -9.61
C LYS A 101 -17.52 -14.75 -10.53
N SER A 102 -17.21 -15.69 -11.42
CA SER A 102 -18.21 -16.30 -12.32
C SER A 102 -19.34 -16.99 -11.54
N GLU A 103 -19.03 -17.73 -10.48
CA GLU A 103 -20.05 -18.37 -9.63
C GLU A 103 -20.89 -17.34 -8.84
N ILE A 104 -20.30 -16.24 -8.36
CA ILE A 104 -21.03 -15.10 -7.76
C ILE A 104 -21.95 -14.47 -8.80
N VAL A 105 -21.48 -14.28 -10.03
CA VAL A 105 -22.26 -13.72 -11.14
C VAL A 105 -23.39 -14.65 -11.51
N ASP A 106 -23.15 -15.96 -11.59
CA ASP A 106 -24.16 -16.97 -11.88
C ASP A 106 -25.19 -17.04 -10.76
N ASN A 107 -24.75 -17.05 -9.51
CA ASN A 107 -25.65 -17.05 -8.36
C ASN A 107 -26.46 -15.75 -8.28
N PHE A 108 -25.83 -14.60 -8.56
CA PHE A 108 -26.53 -13.32 -8.66
C PHE A 108 -27.53 -13.36 -9.83
N SER A 109 -27.13 -13.84 -11.00
CA SER A 109 -27.97 -13.91 -12.20
C SER A 109 -29.11 -14.90 -12.04
N LYS A 110 -28.92 -16.02 -11.33
CA LYS A 110 -29.99 -16.97 -10.95
C LYS A 110 -30.97 -16.36 -9.95
N THR A 111 -30.47 -15.51 -9.06
CA THR A 111 -31.27 -14.84 -8.02
C THR A 111 -32.04 -13.64 -8.59
N PHE A 112 -31.40 -12.84 -9.45
CA PHE A 112 -31.89 -11.54 -9.94
C PHE A 112 -32.13 -11.50 -11.46
N GLY A 113 -32.05 -12.64 -12.16
CA GLY A 113 -32.29 -12.79 -13.60
C GLY A 113 -33.72 -12.47 -14.02
N LYS A 114 -33.89 -12.23 -15.33
CA LYS A 114 -34.94 -11.53 -16.12
C LYS A 114 -36.37 -11.35 -15.58
N GLU A 115 -36.87 -12.13 -14.61
CA GLU A 115 -38.29 -12.12 -14.18
C GLU A 115 -38.50 -11.95 -12.67
N LYS A 116 -37.44 -12.05 -11.83
CA LYS A 116 -37.59 -12.18 -10.37
C LYS A 116 -37.52 -10.89 -9.56
N ILE A 117 -37.20 -9.75 -10.16
CA ILE A 117 -37.03 -8.50 -9.40
C ILE A 117 -38.39 -7.86 -9.04
N ASP A 118 -39.46 -8.21 -9.77
CA ASP A 118 -40.80 -7.66 -9.56
C ASP A 118 -41.79 -8.63 -8.90
N GLN A 119 -41.39 -9.89 -8.66
CA GLN A 119 -42.29 -10.95 -8.17
C GLN A 119 -41.89 -11.45 -6.77
N GLY A 120 -42.18 -10.70 -5.70
CA GLY A 120 -42.43 -11.17 -4.31
C GLY A 120 -41.52 -12.22 -3.61
N ASN A 121 -40.49 -12.73 -4.27
CA ASN A 121 -39.54 -13.76 -3.85
C ASN A 121 -38.25 -13.13 -3.32
N PHE A 122 -38.19 -11.81 -3.35
CA PHE A 122 -37.21 -11.08 -2.58
C PHE A 122 -37.57 -11.25 -1.11
N ASN A 123 -36.68 -11.89 -0.36
CA ASN A 123 -36.74 -11.93 1.09
C ASN A 123 -35.31 -11.86 1.65
N ALA A 124 -35.17 -11.34 2.87
CA ALA A 124 -33.89 -11.20 3.55
C ALA A 124 -33.11 -12.53 3.63
N VAL A 125 -33.82 -13.67 3.66
CA VAL A 125 -33.22 -15.02 3.69
C VAL A 125 -32.49 -15.33 2.38
N THR A 126 -33.11 -15.07 1.22
CA THR A 126 -32.56 -15.36 -0.10
C THR A 126 -31.37 -14.45 -0.41
N PHE A 127 -31.47 -13.15 -0.10
CA PHE A 127 -30.34 -12.23 -0.24
C PHE A 127 -29.20 -12.59 0.71
N LYS A 128 -29.49 -12.89 1.98
CA LYS A 128 -28.48 -13.31 2.95
C LYS A 128 -27.78 -14.59 2.51
N GLN A 129 -28.52 -15.59 2.01
CA GLN A 129 -27.94 -16.82 1.47
C GLN A 129 -27.02 -16.56 0.27
N TRP A 130 -27.39 -15.65 -0.64
CA TRP A 130 -26.51 -15.25 -1.74
C TRP A 130 -25.28 -14.48 -1.24
N TRP A 131 -25.49 -13.51 -0.37
CA TRP A 131 -24.45 -12.63 0.18
C TRP A 131 -23.41 -13.41 1.00
N ASP A 132 -23.86 -14.29 1.89
CA ASP A 132 -23.01 -15.13 2.74
C ASP A 132 -22.17 -16.11 1.90
N LYS A 133 -22.70 -16.56 0.76
CA LYS A 133 -22.02 -17.43 -0.22
C LYS A 133 -21.11 -16.67 -1.19
N SER A 134 -21.13 -15.34 -1.21
CA SER A 134 -20.24 -14.54 -2.05
C SER A 134 -18.87 -14.37 -1.38
N ILE A 135 -17.79 -14.32 -2.18
CA ILE A 135 -16.39 -14.40 -1.69
C ILE A 135 -15.86 -13.13 -1.02
N ASN A 136 -16.73 -12.15 -0.81
CA ASN A 136 -16.42 -10.98 0.02
C ASN A 136 -17.25 -10.92 1.32
N SER A 137 -18.02 -11.95 1.68
CA SER A 137 -18.84 -11.92 2.91
C SER A 137 -17.99 -11.59 4.15
N ALA A 138 -16.77 -12.12 4.27
CA ALA A 138 -15.87 -11.85 5.41
C ALA A 138 -15.41 -10.39 5.56
N ARG A 139 -15.23 -9.63 4.46
CA ARG A 139 -14.87 -8.19 4.52
C ARG A 139 -16.10 -7.27 4.52
N MET A 140 -17.26 -7.78 4.11
CA MET A 140 -18.49 -6.99 3.95
C MET A 140 -19.53 -7.22 5.06
N GLN A 141 -19.20 -8.01 6.09
CA GLN A 141 -20.11 -8.28 7.23
C GLN A 141 -20.60 -7.00 7.92
N GLY A 142 -19.75 -5.95 7.99
CA GLY A 142 -20.12 -4.68 8.63
C GLY A 142 -21.27 -3.93 7.93
N ASN A 143 -21.39 -4.06 6.60
CA ASN A 143 -22.45 -3.39 5.82
C ASN A 143 -23.69 -4.28 5.61
N ALA A 144 -23.53 -5.61 5.67
CA ALA A 144 -24.61 -6.57 5.47
C ALA A 144 -25.80 -6.32 6.41
N THR A 145 -25.52 -6.05 7.69
CA THR A 145 -26.53 -5.90 8.74
C THR A 145 -27.35 -4.62 8.59
N ASN A 146 -26.82 -3.57 7.96
CA ASN A 146 -27.56 -2.32 7.75
C ASN A 146 -28.38 -2.34 6.46
N LEU A 147 -27.93 -3.11 5.47
CA LEU A 147 -28.59 -3.24 4.17
C LEU A 147 -29.74 -4.23 4.18
N LEU A 148 -29.65 -5.26 5.02
CA LEU A 148 -30.70 -6.24 5.24
C LEU A 148 -31.88 -5.73 6.08
N LYS A 149 -31.78 -4.54 6.70
CA LYS A 149 -32.84 -3.97 7.56
C LYS A 149 -33.97 -3.30 6.78
N ASP A 150 -33.69 -2.78 5.58
CA ASP A 150 -34.68 -2.13 4.72
C ASP A 150 -34.74 -2.86 3.38
N GLU A 151 -35.61 -3.85 3.36
CA GLU A 151 -35.78 -4.78 2.24
C GLU A 151 -36.16 -4.05 0.95
N LYS A 152 -37.11 -3.10 1.03
CA LYS A 152 -37.57 -2.34 -0.14
C LYS A 152 -36.44 -1.51 -0.74
N LYS A 153 -35.70 -0.79 0.11
CA LYS A 153 -34.55 0.01 -0.32
C LYS A 153 -33.45 -0.83 -0.98
N LEU A 154 -33.24 -2.05 -0.48
CA LEU A 154 -32.28 -2.99 -1.08
C LEU A 154 -32.71 -3.42 -2.48
N VAL A 155 -33.99 -3.75 -2.71
CA VAL A 155 -34.50 -4.06 -4.06
C VAL A 155 -34.31 -2.89 -5.02
N ASP A 156 -34.68 -1.69 -4.58
CA ASP A 156 -34.60 -0.49 -5.42
C ASP A 156 -33.15 -0.20 -5.82
N ASN A 157 -32.20 -0.31 -4.88
CA ASN A 157 -30.78 -0.22 -5.16
C ASN A 157 -30.30 -1.28 -6.17
N LEU A 158 -30.73 -2.53 -6.03
CA LEU A 158 -30.34 -3.62 -6.95
C LEU A 158 -30.92 -3.42 -8.36
N LYS A 159 -32.14 -2.87 -8.48
CA LYS A 159 -32.74 -2.45 -9.77
C LYS A 159 -31.86 -1.41 -10.46
N ILE A 160 -31.44 -0.38 -9.72
CA ILE A 160 -30.56 0.69 -10.22
C ILE A 160 -29.22 0.11 -10.67
N ILE A 161 -28.57 -0.72 -9.84
CA ILE A 161 -27.28 -1.35 -10.15
C ILE A 161 -27.36 -2.19 -11.41
N LYS A 162 -28.39 -3.04 -11.53
CA LYS A 162 -28.56 -3.90 -12.71
C LYS A 162 -28.80 -3.09 -13.97
N LYS A 163 -29.70 -2.11 -13.91
CA LYS A 163 -29.94 -1.20 -15.04
C LYS A 163 -28.66 -0.46 -15.46
N ALA A 164 -27.91 0.04 -14.47
CA ALA A 164 -26.64 0.72 -14.71
C ALA A 164 -25.59 -0.20 -15.35
N ALA A 165 -25.47 -1.46 -14.89
CA ALA A 165 -24.59 -2.46 -15.47
C ALA A 165 -24.96 -2.79 -16.93
N ASP A 166 -26.25 -2.92 -17.21
CA ASP A 166 -26.77 -3.34 -18.50
C ASP A 166 -26.58 -2.27 -19.58
N GLU A 167 -26.93 -1.02 -19.23
CA GLU A 167 -27.04 0.09 -20.17
C GLU A 167 -25.77 0.95 -20.30
N SER A 168 -24.82 0.85 -19.36
CA SER A 168 -23.62 1.70 -19.40
C SER A 168 -22.60 1.21 -20.41
N GLU A 169 -22.09 2.17 -21.20
CA GLU A 169 -21.09 1.96 -22.25
C GLU A 169 -19.68 2.34 -21.83
N ASN A 170 -19.54 3.19 -20.80
CA ASN A 170 -18.26 3.60 -20.21
C ASN A 170 -18.38 3.74 -18.68
N LEU A 171 -17.24 3.85 -17.99
CA LEU A 171 -17.20 3.95 -16.53
C LEU A 171 -17.84 5.26 -16.04
N THR A 172 -17.74 6.34 -16.83
CA THR A 172 -18.39 7.62 -16.54
C THR A 172 -19.91 7.47 -16.43
N LYS A 173 -20.58 6.95 -17.46
CA LYS A 173 -22.02 6.67 -17.49
C LYS A 173 -22.44 5.72 -16.37
N LEU A 174 -21.62 4.69 -16.11
CA LEU A 174 -21.88 3.75 -15.02
C LEU A 174 -21.90 4.47 -13.68
N PHE A 175 -20.87 5.26 -13.39
CA PHE A 175 -20.73 5.93 -12.10
C PHE A 175 -21.77 7.03 -11.89
N GLU A 176 -22.20 7.70 -12.95
CA GLU A 176 -23.33 8.63 -12.88
C GLU A 176 -24.61 7.93 -12.44
N LYS A 177 -24.96 6.80 -13.07
CA LYS A 177 -26.15 6.02 -12.68
C LYS A 177 -26.02 5.45 -11.26
N LEU A 178 -24.81 5.04 -10.85
CA LEU A 178 -24.58 4.53 -9.50
C LEU A 178 -24.64 5.62 -8.40
N LYS A 179 -24.69 6.92 -8.73
CA LYS A 179 -24.91 7.99 -7.73
C LYS A 179 -26.27 7.88 -7.05
N GLU A 180 -27.26 7.31 -7.74
CA GLU A 180 -28.62 7.08 -7.24
C GLU A 180 -28.69 5.93 -6.23
N VAL A 181 -27.62 5.14 -6.08
CA VAL A 181 -27.58 4.01 -5.14
C VAL A 181 -27.22 4.51 -3.74
N GLU A 182 -28.17 4.41 -2.81
CA GLU A 182 -28.01 4.88 -1.44
C GLU A 182 -27.37 3.82 -0.53
N GLY A 183 -26.40 4.21 0.30
CA GLY A 183 -25.85 3.35 1.35
C GLY A 183 -24.96 2.17 0.89
N MET A 184 -24.84 1.92 -0.42
CA MET A 184 -24.09 0.77 -0.98
C MET A 184 -23.02 1.15 -2.01
N LYS A 185 -22.56 2.41 -2.07
CA LYS A 185 -21.76 2.91 -3.21
C LYS A 185 -20.58 2.01 -3.64
N ALA A 186 -19.76 1.54 -2.70
CA ALA A 186 -18.64 0.64 -3.03
C ALA A 186 -19.12 -0.73 -3.54
N THR A 187 -20.05 -1.36 -2.82
CA THR A 187 -20.70 -2.62 -3.21
C THR A 187 -21.39 -2.54 -4.57
N ALA A 188 -22.02 -1.40 -4.87
CA ALA A 188 -22.74 -1.15 -6.10
C ALA A 188 -21.81 -1.21 -7.33
N ARG A 189 -20.60 -0.67 -7.20
CA ARG A 189 -19.57 -0.74 -8.24
C ARG A 189 -19.10 -2.17 -8.47
N GLU A 190 -18.85 -2.92 -7.40
CA GLU A 190 -18.43 -4.32 -7.49
C GLU A 190 -19.51 -5.19 -8.14
N LEU A 191 -20.77 -5.04 -7.70
CA LEU A 191 -21.90 -5.76 -8.27
C LEU A 191 -22.15 -5.42 -9.75
N ALA A 192 -22.04 -4.14 -10.12
CA ALA A 192 -22.19 -3.72 -11.51
C ALA A 192 -21.11 -4.35 -12.40
N TYR A 193 -19.85 -4.36 -11.94
CA TYR A 193 -18.76 -5.02 -12.66
C TYR A 193 -19.01 -6.52 -12.83
N PHE A 194 -19.44 -7.21 -11.77
CA PHE A 194 -19.82 -8.63 -11.83
C PHE A 194 -20.92 -8.88 -12.88
N LEU A 195 -21.99 -8.10 -12.86
CA LEU A 195 -23.09 -8.22 -13.82
C LEU A 195 -22.67 -8.01 -15.28
N GLN A 196 -21.61 -7.23 -15.51
CA GLN A 196 -21.08 -6.98 -16.84
C GLN A 196 -20.09 -8.06 -17.30
N PHE A 197 -19.45 -8.78 -16.37
CA PHE A 197 -18.41 -9.77 -16.66
C PHE A 197 -18.91 -10.91 -17.57
N ASN A 198 -20.06 -11.52 -17.28
CA ASN A 198 -20.63 -12.63 -18.07
C ASN A 198 -21.29 -12.22 -19.40
N LYS A 199 -21.22 -10.94 -19.79
CA LYS A 199 -21.90 -10.45 -21.00
C LYS A 199 -21.04 -10.52 -22.26
N ASP A 200 -19.84 -11.11 -22.19
CA ASP A 200 -18.82 -11.09 -23.25
C ASP A 200 -18.52 -9.67 -23.77
N LYS A 201 -18.58 -8.66 -22.88
CA LYS A 201 -18.43 -7.24 -23.26
C LYS A 201 -17.15 -6.58 -22.76
N ASP A 202 -16.25 -7.30 -22.08
CA ASP A 202 -14.99 -6.78 -21.51
C ASP A 202 -15.14 -5.33 -20.98
N LYS A 203 -15.96 -5.17 -19.93
CA LYS A 203 -16.36 -3.85 -19.41
C LYS A 203 -15.71 -3.55 -18.08
N PHE A 204 -14.83 -2.54 -18.04
CA PHE A 204 -14.20 -1.84 -16.89
C PHE A 204 -13.53 -2.76 -15.84
N PRO A 205 -12.63 -2.30 -14.97
CA PRO A 205 -12.07 -3.15 -13.90
C PRO A 205 -12.98 -3.18 -12.65
N LEU A 206 -12.65 -4.03 -11.65
CA LEU A 206 -13.32 -3.98 -10.34
C LEU A 206 -13.02 -2.65 -9.65
N ALA A 207 -13.97 -1.73 -9.70
CA ALA A 207 -13.74 -0.35 -9.28
C ALA A 207 -14.02 -0.15 -7.77
N ASN A 208 -13.21 -0.79 -6.92
CA ASN A 208 -13.14 -0.46 -5.50
C ASN A 208 -12.12 0.65 -5.23
N ASP A 209 -12.18 1.25 -4.04
CA ASP A 209 -11.32 2.38 -3.70
C ASP A 209 -9.82 1.99 -3.68
N ALA A 210 -9.49 0.73 -3.37
CA ALA A 210 -8.11 0.26 -3.40
C ALA A 210 -7.55 0.25 -4.84
N MET A 211 -8.26 -0.33 -5.80
CA MET A 211 -7.84 -0.36 -7.21
C MET A 211 -7.79 1.03 -7.83
N ILE A 212 -8.76 1.90 -7.51
CA ILE A 212 -8.78 3.30 -7.93
C ILE A 212 -7.52 4.00 -7.43
N ASN A 213 -7.17 3.81 -6.16
CA ASN A 213 -5.98 4.42 -5.57
C ASN A 213 -4.70 3.93 -6.26
N ILE A 214 -4.53 2.61 -6.46
CA ILE A 214 -3.35 2.09 -7.16
C ILE A 214 -3.24 2.64 -8.59
N ALA A 215 -4.33 2.64 -9.36
CA ALA A 215 -4.32 3.18 -10.71
C ALA A 215 -3.97 4.67 -10.73
N LYS A 216 -4.53 5.45 -9.81
CA LYS A 216 -4.20 6.87 -9.62
C LYS A 216 -2.72 7.06 -9.27
N TYR A 217 -2.18 6.24 -8.38
CA TYR A 217 -0.76 6.32 -8.01
C TYR A 217 0.14 6.03 -9.20
N ILE A 218 -0.12 4.97 -9.96
CA ILE A 218 0.64 4.64 -11.18
C ILE A 218 0.57 5.81 -12.17
N PHE A 219 -0.62 6.38 -12.37
CA PHE A 219 -0.79 7.58 -13.19
C PHE A 219 0.07 8.74 -12.70
N GLU A 220 0.05 9.05 -11.41
CA GLU A 220 0.84 10.14 -10.83
C GLU A 220 2.36 9.90 -10.83
N ILE A 221 2.79 8.63 -10.78
CA ILE A 221 4.19 8.18 -10.77
C ILE A 221 4.80 8.27 -12.17
N LEU A 222 4.05 7.84 -13.18
CA LEU A 222 4.51 7.78 -14.57
C LEU A 222 4.24 9.08 -15.33
N LYS A 223 3.38 9.96 -14.80
CA LYS A 223 3.04 11.25 -15.40
C LYS A 223 3.47 12.42 -14.50
N GLU A 224 4.45 13.17 -15.00
CA GLU A 224 5.01 14.36 -14.33
C GLU A 224 4.00 15.50 -14.19
N ASN A 225 3.22 15.74 -15.25
CA ASN A 225 2.25 16.83 -15.30
C ASN A 225 0.82 16.31 -15.53
N PRO A 226 0.10 15.91 -14.45
CA PRO A 226 -1.29 15.46 -14.53
C PRO A 226 -2.22 16.40 -15.31
N LYS A 227 -1.93 17.71 -15.31
CA LYS A 227 -2.79 18.74 -15.93
C LYS A 227 -2.89 18.63 -17.45
N GLU A 228 -1.91 18.01 -18.10
CA GLU A 228 -1.95 17.72 -19.54
C GLU A 228 -2.97 16.64 -19.91
N TYR A 229 -3.60 16.01 -18.93
CA TYR A 229 -4.64 15.00 -19.13
C TYR A 229 -6.03 15.49 -18.71
N ASN A 230 -6.32 16.78 -18.94
CA ASN A 230 -7.66 17.31 -18.80
C ASN A 230 -8.55 16.70 -19.90
N SER A 231 -9.27 15.64 -19.55
CA SER A 231 -10.38 15.15 -20.36
C SER A 231 -11.65 15.89 -19.94
N ASP A 232 -12.13 16.78 -20.80
CA ASP A 232 -13.48 17.30 -20.64
C ASP A 232 -14.46 16.11 -20.81
N ASN A 233 -15.27 15.86 -19.77
CA ASN A 233 -16.36 14.88 -19.72
C ASN A 233 -16.06 13.41 -19.33
N LYS A 234 -14.91 13.06 -18.73
CA LYS A 234 -14.71 11.71 -18.13
C LYS A 234 -14.59 11.75 -16.60
N CYS A 235 -15.05 10.69 -15.94
CA CYS A 235 -14.77 10.52 -14.50
C CYS A 235 -13.27 10.27 -14.26
N LYS A 236 -12.77 10.71 -13.10
CA LYS A 236 -11.33 10.66 -12.76
C LYS A 236 -10.81 9.22 -12.75
N GLU A 237 -11.64 8.30 -12.28
CA GLU A 237 -11.33 6.87 -12.20
C GLU A 237 -11.10 6.27 -13.59
N GLU A 238 -11.90 6.66 -14.59
CA GLU A 238 -11.77 6.18 -15.97
C GLU A 238 -10.44 6.61 -16.59
N VAL A 239 -10.01 7.82 -16.29
CA VAL A 239 -8.71 8.35 -16.72
C VAL A 239 -7.57 7.49 -16.19
N TYR A 240 -7.58 7.16 -14.90
CA TYR A 240 -6.51 6.38 -14.28
C TYR A 240 -6.45 4.95 -14.84
N PHE A 241 -7.60 4.27 -14.93
CA PHE A 241 -7.64 2.89 -15.44
C PHE A 241 -7.22 2.79 -16.89
N ASN A 242 -7.71 3.69 -17.76
CA ASN A 242 -7.33 3.67 -19.16
C ASN A 242 -5.84 4.00 -19.36
N PHE A 243 -5.29 4.90 -18.53
CA PHE A 243 -3.86 5.18 -18.56
C PHE A 243 -3.04 3.92 -18.25
N VAL A 244 -3.32 3.24 -17.12
CA VAL A 244 -2.58 2.03 -16.76
C VAL A 244 -2.76 0.94 -17.81
N LEU A 245 -3.98 0.75 -18.33
CA LEU A 245 -4.26 -0.21 -19.38
C LEU A 245 -3.41 0.04 -20.64
N ASN A 246 -3.30 1.31 -21.06
CA ASN A 246 -2.49 1.71 -22.21
C ASN A 246 -0.99 1.47 -21.96
N GLU A 247 -0.49 1.78 -20.76
CA GLU A 247 0.91 1.54 -20.38
C GLU A 247 1.25 0.04 -20.36
N LEU A 248 0.31 -0.79 -19.91
CA LEU A 248 0.45 -2.25 -19.96
C LEU A 248 0.52 -2.79 -21.39
N LYS A 249 0.01 -2.07 -22.41
CA LYS A 249 -0.01 -2.51 -23.83
C LYS A 249 -0.45 -3.98 -23.99
N ILE A 250 -1.45 -4.41 -23.22
CA ILE A 250 -1.98 -5.77 -23.29
C ILE A 250 -2.43 -6.03 -24.72
N LYS A 251 -1.79 -6.97 -25.41
CA LYS A 251 -2.15 -7.34 -26.78
C LYS A 251 -3.53 -8.00 -26.76
N GLU A 252 -4.44 -7.50 -27.60
CA GLU A 252 -5.74 -8.14 -27.80
C GLU A 252 -5.55 -9.60 -28.23
N ASN A 253 -6.33 -10.51 -27.65
CA ASN A 253 -6.34 -11.94 -27.95
C ASN A 253 -5.04 -12.72 -27.65
N SER A 254 -4.06 -12.13 -26.96
CA SER A 254 -2.86 -12.89 -26.53
C SER A 254 -3.11 -13.79 -25.32
N TYR A 255 -4.20 -13.56 -24.60
CA TYR A 255 -4.57 -14.28 -23.39
C TYR A 255 -6.06 -14.65 -23.42
N ASN A 256 -6.43 -15.72 -22.72
CA ASN A 256 -7.82 -16.19 -22.60
C ASN A 256 -8.72 -15.28 -21.74
N PHE A 257 -8.28 -14.06 -21.41
CA PHE A 257 -8.97 -13.18 -20.46
C PHE A 257 -9.34 -11.80 -21.01
N PRO A 258 -10.46 -11.23 -20.55
CA PRO A 258 -10.81 -9.83 -20.83
C PRO A 258 -9.73 -8.85 -20.35
N LYS A 259 -9.47 -7.77 -21.11
CA LYS A 259 -8.35 -6.86 -20.81
C LYS A 259 -8.52 -6.14 -19.47
N TYR A 260 -9.76 -5.78 -19.11
CA TYR A 260 -10.02 -5.13 -17.84
C TYR A 260 -9.94 -6.08 -16.65
N TYR A 261 -10.14 -7.38 -16.89
CA TYR A 261 -9.86 -8.39 -15.88
C TYR A 261 -8.36 -8.51 -15.64
N ILE A 262 -7.55 -8.54 -16.71
CA ILE A 262 -6.09 -8.54 -16.59
C ILE A 262 -5.60 -7.29 -15.84
N LEU A 263 -6.14 -6.12 -16.17
CA LEU A 263 -5.88 -4.88 -15.44
C LEU A 263 -6.25 -5.00 -13.95
N ASP A 264 -7.42 -5.55 -13.64
CA ASP A 264 -7.85 -5.79 -12.26
C ASP A 264 -6.88 -6.73 -11.52
N GLN A 265 -6.41 -7.80 -12.14
CA GLN A 265 -5.43 -8.71 -11.53
C GLN A 265 -4.10 -8.00 -11.27
N PHE A 266 -3.64 -7.22 -12.23
CA PHE A 266 -2.41 -6.42 -12.10
C PHE A 266 -2.47 -5.45 -10.92
N LEU A 267 -3.56 -4.68 -10.83
CA LEU A 267 -3.76 -3.71 -9.74
C LEU A 267 -3.94 -4.40 -8.38
N ASN A 268 -4.65 -5.54 -8.34
CA ASN A 268 -4.83 -6.32 -7.12
C ASN A 268 -3.53 -6.90 -6.59
N LEU A 269 -2.66 -7.38 -7.48
CA LEU A 269 -1.34 -7.88 -7.10
C LEU A 269 -0.57 -6.77 -6.37
N ILE A 270 -0.47 -5.58 -6.96
CA ILE A 270 0.26 -4.44 -6.37
C ILE A 270 -0.36 -4.01 -5.03
N ASP A 271 -1.69 -4.01 -4.90
CA ASP A 271 -2.37 -3.59 -3.67
C ASP A 271 -2.20 -4.58 -2.51
N LYS A 272 -2.15 -5.88 -2.80
CA LYS A 272 -2.22 -6.93 -1.78
C LYS A 272 -0.89 -7.60 -1.46
N ILE A 273 0.11 -7.46 -2.33
CA ILE A 273 1.41 -8.10 -2.17
C ILE A 273 2.08 -7.67 -0.86
N LYS A 274 2.62 -8.66 -0.13
CA LYS A 274 3.39 -8.48 1.10
C LYS A 274 4.72 -9.20 0.99
N LYS A 275 5.68 -8.84 1.85
CA LYS A 275 6.97 -9.55 1.90
C LYS A 275 6.81 -11.04 2.22
N SER A 276 5.82 -11.42 3.03
CA SER A 276 5.52 -12.82 3.36
C SER A 276 5.17 -13.66 2.13
N ASP A 277 4.59 -13.04 1.10
CA ASP A 277 4.18 -13.76 -0.11
C ASP A 277 5.41 -14.26 -0.88
N LEU A 278 6.54 -13.56 -0.81
CA LEU A 278 7.82 -14.00 -1.37
C LEU A 278 8.37 -15.27 -0.69
N ALA A 279 8.04 -15.49 0.58
CA ALA A 279 8.47 -16.66 1.36
C ALA A 279 7.50 -17.86 1.24
N LEU A 280 6.28 -17.65 0.78
CA LEU A 280 5.34 -18.75 0.48
C LEU A 280 5.72 -19.45 -0.84
N ILE A 281 6.26 -18.68 -1.78
CA ILE A 281 6.76 -19.17 -3.08
C ILE A 281 7.86 -20.21 -2.92
N THR A 282 8.65 -20.13 -1.84
CA THR A 282 9.75 -21.08 -1.57
C THR A 282 9.31 -22.42 -0.96
N LYS A 283 8.06 -22.54 -0.50
CA LYS A 283 7.54 -23.77 0.14
C LYS A 283 6.60 -24.59 -0.74
N GLU A 284 5.86 -23.94 -1.62
CA GLU A 284 5.07 -24.63 -2.64
C GLU A 284 6.02 -24.92 -3.80
N GLY A 285 6.42 -26.20 -3.96
CA GLY A 285 7.25 -26.63 -5.07
C GLY A 285 6.75 -25.99 -6.37
N LEU A 286 7.65 -25.32 -7.07
CA LEU A 286 7.40 -24.66 -8.34
C LEU A 286 6.50 -25.54 -9.22
N ALA A 287 5.45 -24.94 -9.77
CA ALA A 287 4.48 -25.63 -10.61
C ALA A 287 5.18 -26.50 -11.65
N GLU A 288 4.57 -27.64 -12.00
CA GLU A 288 5.11 -28.72 -12.86
C GLU A 288 5.75 -28.29 -14.21
N ASN A 289 5.59 -27.03 -14.64
CA ASN A 289 6.09 -26.49 -15.92
C ASN A 289 7.17 -25.39 -15.77
N ASP A 290 7.60 -25.05 -14.55
CA ASP A 290 8.74 -24.16 -14.36
C ASP A 290 10.01 -25.02 -14.24
N GLU A 291 10.70 -25.23 -15.37
CA GLU A 291 11.91 -26.08 -15.42
C GLU A 291 13.12 -25.48 -14.66
N SER A 292 12.96 -24.28 -14.08
CA SER A 292 14.05 -23.61 -13.37
C SER A 292 14.38 -24.32 -12.06
N LYS A 293 15.59 -24.88 -11.99
CA LYS A 293 16.15 -25.50 -10.77
C LYS A 293 16.44 -24.50 -9.65
N ASP A 294 16.51 -23.20 -9.99
CA ASP A 294 16.73 -22.08 -9.07
C ASP A 294 15.45 -21.24 -8.98
N ILE A 295 14.89 -21.14 -7.78
CA ILE A 295 13.64 -20.41 -7.54
C ILE A 295 13.70 -18.93 -7.90
N LYS A 296 14.89 -18.32 -7.84
CA LYS A 296 15.06 -16.91 -8.25
C LYS A 296 14.90 -16.74 -9.77
N GLN A 297 15.00 -17.82 -10.53
CA GLN A 297 14.82 -17.81 -11.97
C GLN A 297 13.37 -18.05 -12.39
N SER A 298 12.52 -18.54 -11.47
CA SER A 298 11.10 -18.76 -11.71
C SER A 298 10.41 -17.49 -12.19
N VAL A 299 9.56 -17.64 -13.21
CA VAL A 299 8.72 -16.55 -13.71
C VAL A 299 7.75 -16.06 -12.63
N TYR A 300 7.25 -16.99 -11.81
CA TYR A 300 6.38 -16.67 -10.69
C TYR A 300 7.08 -15.78 -9.65
N TYR A 301 8.27 -16.20 -9.21
CA TYR A 301 9.07 -15.44 -8.24
C TYR A 301 9.44 -14.06 -8.79
N LYS A 302 9.87 -13.98 -10.07
CA LYS A 302 10.23 -12.72 -10.72
C LYS A 302 9.08 -11.72 -10.76
N LEU A 303 7.86 -12.16 -11.08
CA LEU A 303 6.67 -11.31 -11.02
C LEU A 303 6.44 -10.78 -9.61
N TYR A 304 6.41 -11.66 -8.61
CA TYR A 304 6.09 -11.26 -7.24
C TYR A 304 7.16 -10.34 -6.66
N GLN A 305 8.43 -10.58 -6.97
CA GLN A 305 9.54 -9.69 -6.61
C GLN A 305 9.37 -8.31 -7.25
N ALA A 306 9.13 -8.25 -8.57
CA ALA A 306 8.92 -6.98 -9.27
C ALA A 306 7.68 -6.23 -8.75
N ALA A 307 6.61 -6.96 -8.42
CA ALA A 307 5.40 -6.40 -7.86
C ALA A 307 5.63 -5.84 -6.46
N TYR A 308 6.37 -6.56 -5.62
CA TYR A 308 6.76 -6.10 -4.29
C TYR A 308 7.63 -4.83 -4.35
N ASP A 309 8.63 -4.81 -5.24
CA ASP A 309 9.52 -3.66 -5.41
C ASP A 309 8.78 -2.43 -5.92
N PHE A 310 7.85 -2.62 -6.86
CA PHE A 310 6.99 -1.54 -7.35
C PHE A 310 5.97 -1.08 -6.30
N ALA A 311 5.34 -2.00 -5.58
CA ALA A 311 4.42 -1.66 -4.50
C ALA A 311 5.13 -0.93 -3.36
N ASN A 312 6.40 -1.22 -3.07
CA ASN A 312 7.23 -0.44 -2.14
C ASN A 312 7.52 0.96 -2.66
N LEU A 313 7.79 1.14 -3.95
CA LEU A 313 7.87 2.46 -4.58
C LEU A 313 6.55 3.24 -4.42
N CYS A 314 5.41 2.55 -4.48
CA CYS A 314 4.09 3.12 -4.19
C CYS A 314 3.81 3.35 -2.69
N GLY A 315 4.70 2.93 -1.79
CA GLY A 315 4.52 3.02 -0.34
C GLY A 315 3.46 2.06 0.23
N LYS A 316 3.26 0.90 -0.40
CA LYS A 316 2.16 -0.04 -0.13
C LYS A 316 2.57 -1.39 0.45
N ALA A 317 3.60 -2.03 -0.09
CA ALA A 317 3.87 -3.46 0.19
C ALA A 317 4.46 -3.71 1.58
N ASP A 318 5.39 -2.87 2.01
CA ASP A 318 5.81 -2.62 3.38
C ASP A 318 6.67 -1.36 3.25
N ILE A 319 6.33 -0.22 3.87
CA ILE A 319 7.24 0.93 3.85
C ILE A 319 8.47 0.59 4.72
N LYS A 320 9.37 -0.23 4.19
CA LYS A 320 10.76 -0.18 4.60
C LYS A 320 11.25 1.18 4.12
N SER A 321 11.79 1.97 5.03
CA SER A 321 12.78 2.96 4.65
C SER A 321 13.68 2.35 3.58
N ASN A 322 13.98 3.08 2.51
CA ASN A 322 14.83 2.56 1.43
C ASN A 322 16.24 2.20 1.87
N ASP A 323 16.57 2.38 3.14
CA ASP A 323 17.85 2.05 3.69
C ASP A 323 17.72 1.55 5.13
N LEU A 324 17.07 0.39 5.34
CA LEU A 324 17.15 -0.26 6.65
C LEU A 324 18.62 -0.57 6.99
N GLU A 325 19.41 -1.02 6.02
CA GLU A 325 20.82 -1.33 6.25
C GLU A 325 21.65 -0.09 6.56
N GLY A 326 21.49 1.02 5.87
CA GLY A 326 22.15 2.27 6.24
C GLY A 326 21.58 2.92 7.49
N PHE A 327 20.30 2.72 7.83
CA PHE A 327 19.78 3.08 9.16
C PHE A 327 20.45 2.24 10.26
N LYS A 328 20.66 0.94 10.02
CA LYS A 328 21.42 0.06 10.92
C LYS A 328 22.89 0.47 11.00
N GLU A 329 23.52 0.81 9.88
CA GLU A 329 24.91 1.29 9.83
C GLU A 329 25.06 2.62 10.57
N LEU A 330 24.10 3.53 10.40
CA LEU A 330 24.02 4.79 11.13
C LEU A 330 23.91 4.56 12.64
N LEU A 331 23.06 3.62 13.07
CA LEU A 331 22.91 3.22 14.49
C LEU A 331 24.17 2.55 15.06
N LYS A 332 24.83 1.68 14.28
CA LYS A 332 26.11 1.06 14.66
C LYS A 332 27.22 2.10 14.81
N THR A 333 27.25 3.07 13.91
CA THR A 333 28.27 4.13 13.90
C THR A 333 27.99 5.19 14.97
N HIS A 334 26.71 5.51 15.21
CA HIS A 334 26.27 6.57 16.10
C HIS A 334 25.14 6.08 17.02
N LYS A 335 25.42 6.00 18.32
CA LYS A 335 24.43 5.60 19.34
C LYS A 335 23.30 6.62 19.54
N ASN A 336 23.50 7.87 19.13
CA ASN A 336 22.52 8.96 19.25
C ASN A 336 22.40 9.70 17.90
N ILE A 337 21.19 9.79 17.36
CA ILE A 337 20.93 10.36 16.04
C ILE A 337 19.77 11.36 16.13
N ILE A 338 19.91 12.51 15.48
CA ILE A 338 18.86 13.53 15.38
C ILE A 338 18.38 13.60 13.92
N PHE A 339 17.12 13.20 13.68
CA PHE A 339 16.46 13.38 12.39
C PHE A 339 15.71 14.71 12.36
N HIS A 340 16.23 15.69 11.61
CA HIS A 340 15.59 16.99 11.42
C HIS A 340 15.03 17.16 10.01
N GLY A 341 14.11 18.11 9.84
CA GLY A 341 13.56 18.47 8.52
C GLY A 341 12.14 19.03 8.63
N ILE A 342 11.52 19.30 7.50
CA ILE A 342 10.20 19.95 7.43
C ILE A 342 9.12 19.12 8.16
N PRO A 343 8.25 19.74 8.99
CA PRO A 343 7.14 19.02 9.63
C PRO A 343 6.22 18.36 8.58
N GLY A 344 5.73 17.16 8.87
CA GLY A 344 4.84 16.42 7.95
C GLY A 344 5.55 15.53 6.93
N THR A 345 6.89 15.48 6.89
CA THR A 345 7.64 14.59 5.97
C THR A 345 7.79 13.14 6.45
N GLY A 346 6.93 12.69 7.38
CA GLY A 346 6.90 11.28 7.82
C GLY A 346 8.08 10.81 8.68
N LYS A 347 8.95 11.70 9.20
CA LYS A 347 10.12 11.33 10.03
C LYS A 347 9.77 10.36 11.16
N THR A 348 8.79 10.72 11.98
CA THR A 348 8.35 9.89 13.11
C THR A 348 7.87 8.53 12.63
N TYR A 349 7.08 8.50 11.56
CA TYR A 349 6.57 7.27 10.97
C TYR A 349 7.73 6.38 10.48
N THR A 350 8.69 6.93 9.74
CA THR A 350 9.85 6.19 9.23
C THR A 350 10.73 5.62 10.34
N ILE A 351 11.07 6.42 11.35
CA ILE A 351 11.94 6.00 12.45
C ILE A 351 11.27 4.91 13.28
N VAL A 352 10.01 5.12 13.68
CA VAL A 352 9.25 4.13 14.46
C VAL A 352 9.14 2.84 13.68
N ASN A 353 8.85 2.90 12.37
CA ASN A 353 8.75 1.70 11.56
C ASN A 353 10.11 0.99 11.41
N ASN A 354 11.21 1.72 11.25
CA ASN A 354 12.54 1.12 11.18
C ASN A 354 12.95 0.43 12.48
N ILE A 355 12.71 1.08 13.62
CA ILE A 355 12.98 0.50 14.94
C ILE A 355 12.10 -0.74 15.18
N LYS A 356 10.81 -0.69 14.83
CA LYS A 356 9.92 -1.87 14.87
C LYS A 356 10.39 -3.05 14.00
N ASN A 357 11.11 -2.77 12.91
CA ASN A 357 11.70 -3.80 12.05
C ASN A 357 13.05 -4.34 12.59
N ILE A 358 13.59 -3.73 13.64
CA ILE A 358 14.86 -4.11 14.29
C ILE A 358 14.61 -4.86 15.61
N ILE A 359 13.70 -4.35 16.43
CA ILE A 359 13.39 -4.88 17.76
C ILE A 359 12.54 -6.15 17.68
N LYS A 360 12.64 -7.02 18.69
CA LYS A 360 11.87 -8.27 18.77
C LYS A 360 10.52 -8.05 19.46
N ASN A 361 10.49 -7.18 20.46
CA ASN A 361 9.28 -6.86 21.23
C ASN A 361 9.05 -5.33 21.29
N GLU A 362 7.81 -4.89 21.55
CA GLU A 362 7.52 -3.45 21.64
C GLU A 362 8.06 -2.80 22.93
N ASN A 363 8.42 -3.60 23.95
CA ASN A 363 8.97 -3.10 25.22
C ASN A 363 10.43 -2.58 25.07
N GLN A 364 11.12 -3.00 24.01
CA GLN A 364 12.46 -2.54 23.62
C GLN A 364 12.47 -1.15 22.95
N MET A 365 11.31 -0.48 22.88
CA MET A 365 11.19 0.85 22.31
C MET A 365 10.37 1.77 23.22
N LEU A 366 10.98 2.87 23.63
CA LEU A 366 10.29 3.98 24.28
C LEU A 366 10.09 5.13 23.29
N ILE A 367 8.84 5.56 23.10
CA ILE A 367 8.51 6.78 22.34
C ILE A 367 8.07 7.84 23.32
N THR A 368 8.73 9.00 23.29
CA THR A 368 8.33 10.18 24.05
C THR A 368 8.31 11.43 23.16
N GLN A 369 7.47 12.39 23.52
CA GLN A 369 7.36 13.68 22.83
C GLN A 369 7.64 14.81 23.82
N PHE A 370 8.73 15.55 23.58
CA PHE A 370 9.05 16.72 24.40
C PHE A 370 8.05 17.86 24.13
N HIS A 371 7.65 18.53 25.20
CA HIS A 371 6.89 19.78 25.19
C HIS A 371 7.56 20.79 26.13
N PRO A 372 7.26 22.11 26.04
CA PRO A 372 7.96 23.12 26.84
C PRO A 372 7.92 22.89 28.36
N SER A 373 6.86 22.24 28.87
CA SER A 373 6.75 21.88 30.29
C SER A 373 7.38 20.53 30.66
N PHE A 374 8.03 19.83 29.73
CA PHE A 374 8.64 18.52 29.98
C PHE A 374 10.02 18.74 30.61
N SER A 375 10.20 18.25 31.83
CA SER A 375 11.36 18.62 32.66
C SER A 375 12.36 17.47 32.84
N TYR A 376 13.51 17.78 33.43
CA TYR A 376 14.46 16.76 33.87
C TYR A 376 13.84 15.76 34.84
N GLU A 377 12.97 16.24 35.75
CA GLU A 377 12.28 15.42 36.75
C GLU A 377 11.33 14.37 36.15
N ASP A 378 10.89 14.60 34.91
CA ASP A 378 10.05 13.67 34.16
C ASP A 378 10.88 12.70 33.31
N PHE A 379 12.05 13.14 32.83
CA PHE A 379 12.90 12.35 31.96
C PHE A 379 13.85 11.42 32.71
N ILE A 380 14.57 11.93 33.71
CA ILE A 380 15.68 11.22 34.37
C ILE A 380 15.31 10.76 35.78
N GLU A 381 15.08 11.69 36.69
CA GLU A 381 14.64 11.42 38.06
C GLU A 381 14.14 12.71 38.73
N GLY A 382 13.14 12.61 39.61
CA GLY A 382 12.58 13.76 40.30
C GLY A 382 12.00 13.40 41.66
N ILE A 383 11.98 14.38 42.57
CA ILE A 383 11.35 14.23 43.88
C ILE A 383 9.84 14.42 43.70
N LYS A 384 9.08 13.33 43.78
CA LYS A 384 7.64 13.32 43.52
C LYS A 384 6.87 12.93 44.79
N PRO A 385 5.65 13.46 44.98
CA PRO A 385 4.75 13.00 46.04
C PRO A 385 4.49 11.50 45.93
N ALA A 386 4.72 10.77 47.01
CA ALA A 386 4.45 9.34 47.12
C ALA A 386 3.20 9.03 47.96
N GLY A 387 2.64 10.04 48.62
CA GLY A 387 1.43 9.92 49.43
C GLY A 387 1.49 10.82 50.66
N ILE A 388 0.60 10.56 51.62
CA ILE A 388 0.62 11.19 52.94
C ILE A 388 0.93 10.09 53.96
N GLU A 389 1.99 10.28 54.75
CA GLU A 389 2.40 9.36 55.82
C GLU A 389 2.39 10.14 57.13
N ASN A 390 1.64 9.66 58.13
CA ASN A 390 1.45 10.34 59.43
C ASN A 390 0.96 11.81 59.32
N GLY A 391 0.12 12.10 58.33
CA GLY A 391 -0.40 13.46 58.09
C GLY A 391 0.57 14.42 57.41
N GLN A 392 1.76 13.96 57.00
CA GLN A 392 2.74 14.76 56.26
C GLN A 392 2.91 14.25 54.83
N LEU A 393 3.17 15.17 53.89
CA LEU A 393 3.44 14.84 52.50
C LEU A 393 4.75 14.04 52.41
N LYS A 394 4.66 12.79 51.99
CA LYS A 394 5.82 11.95 51.72
C LYS A 394 6.34 12.25 50.32
N LEU A 395 7.61 12.63 50.24
CA LEU A 395 8.33 12.83 49.00
C LEU A 395 9.28 11.67 48.77
N GLU A 396 9.30 11.13 47.55
CA GLU A 396 10.23 10.06 47.17
C GLU A 396 10.91 10.43 45.85
N LEU A 397 12.17 10.02 45.73
CA LEU A 397 12.88 10.09 44.46
C LEU A 397 12.30 9.03 43.53
N LYS A 398 11.69 9.46 42.42
CA LYS A 398 11.15 8.57 41.40
C LYS A 398 11.98 8.68 40.13
N ASN A 399 12.22 7.53 39.51
CA ASN A 399 12.85 7.47 38.20
C ASN A 399 11.93 8.13 37.16
N GLY A 400 12.54 8.86 36.22
CA GLY A 400 11.88 9.36 35.03
C GLY A 400 11.86 8.30 33.94
N ILE A 401 11.09 8.57 32.87
CA ILE A 401 10.79 7.58 31.82
C ILE A 401 12.04 7.03 31.12
N PHE A 402 13.10 7.84 30.96
CA PHE A 402 14.33 7.41 30.31
C PHE A 402 15.17 6.55 31.23
N ARG A 403 15.24 6.89 32.52
CA ARG A 403 15.95 6.08 33.50
C ARG A 403 15.32 4.72 33.68
N GLU A 404 13.99 4.65 33.80
CA GLU A 404 13.27 3.37 33.84
C GLU A 404 13.55 2.51 32.59
N PHE A 405 13.68 3.14 31.42
CA PHE A 405 14.02 2.45 30.19
C PHE A 405 15.47 1.94 30.18
N CYS A 406 16.43 2.73 30.68
CA CYS A 406 17.82 2.29 30.84
C CYS A 406 17.95 1.13 31.85
N ASP A 407 17.20 1.17 32.96
CA ASP A 407 17.21 0.11 33.96
C ASP A 407 16.71 -1.22 33.35
N LYS A 408 15.64 -1.18 32.55
CA LYS A 408 15.16 -2.35 31.78
C LYS A 408 16.17 -2.85 30.76
N ALA A 409 16.79 -1.94 29.99
CA ALA A 409 17.80 -2.33 29.01
C ALA A 409 19.01 -3.01 29.66
N LYS A 410 19.41 -2.57 30.86
CA LYS A 410 20.49 -3.18 31.64
C LYS A 410 20.15 -4.59 32.13
N GLU A 411 18.89 -4.83 32.49
CA GLU A 411 18.42 -6.17 32.86
C GLU A 411 18.45 -7.12 31.65
N GLU A 412 17.94 -6.69 30.48
CA GLU A 412 18.00 -7.48 29.24
C GLU A 412 19.45 -7.79 28.81
N GLU A 413 20.36 -6.81 28.91
CA GLU A 413 21.78 -7.00 28.61
C GLU A 413 22.43 -8.04 29.52
N LYS A 414 22.08 -8.03 30.82
CA LYS A 414 22.60 -9.00 31.79
C LYS A 414 22.14 -10.42 31.49
N GLU A 415 20.87 -10.59 31.11
CA GLU A 415 20.36 -11.90 30.68
C GLU A 415 21.06 -12.41 29.42
N PHE A 416 21.23 -11.54 28.42
CA PHE A 416 21.95 -11.86 27.18
C PHE A 416 23.39 -12.32 27.45
N LEU A 417 24.15 -11.57 28.26
CA LEU A 417 25.52 -11.94 28.63
C LEU A 417 25.56 -13.27 29.40
N GLY A 418 24.57 -13.53 30.26
CA GLY A 418 24.44 -14.80 30.96
C GLY A 418 24.20 -16.00 30.04
N GLU A 419 23.42 -15.84 28.96
CA GLU A 419 23.22 -16.91 27.96
C GLU A 419 24.46 -17.15 27.08
N LEU A 420 25.22 -16.10 26.77
CA LEU A 420 26.51 -16.22 26.08
C LEU A 420 27.52 -17.01 26.92
N GLU A 421 27.61 -16.73 28.23
CA GLU A 421 28.50 -17.44 29.15
C GLU A 421 28.15 -18.94 29.29
N LYS A 422 26.88 -19.30 29.08
CA LYS A 422 26.40 -20.70 29.07
C LYS A 422 26.68 -21.46 27.77
N GLY A 423 27.25 -20.81 26.76
CA GLY A 423 27.58 -21.43 25.47
C GLY A 423 26.42 -21.48 24.47
N ASN A 424 25.28 -20.85 24.77
CA ASN A 424 24.08 -20.82 23.92
C ASN A 424 24.14 -19.67 22.90
N PHE A 425 25.26 -19.56 22.18
CA PHE A 425 25.57 -18.41 21.31
C PHE A 425 24.50 -18.14 20.25
N ASN A 426 23.98 -19.18 19.60
CA ASN A 426 22.97 -19.05 18.55
C ASN A 426 21.58 -18.71 19.09
N GLU A 427 21.23 -19.19 20.28
CA GLU A 427 19.96 -18.90 20.95
C GLU A 427 19.96 -17.46 21.47
N ALA A 428 21.05 -17.04 22.12
CA ALA A 428 21.28 -15.66 22.51
C ALA A 428 21.26 -14.68 21.32
N LEU A 429 21.89 -15.03 20.18
CA LEU A 429 21.84 -14.23 18.96
C LEU A 429 20.44 -14.12 18.36
N SER A 430 19.70 -15.22 18.35
CA SER A 430 18.33 -15.27 17.87
C SER A 430 17.37 -14.50 18.77
N ASP A 431 17.63 -14.48 20.08
CA ASP A 431 16.70 -13.94 21.06
C ASP A 431 16.87 -12.47 21.38
N TYR A 432 18.09 -11.94 21.25
CA TYR A 432 18.40 -10.57 21.65
C TYR A 432 18.80 -9.65 20.48
N GLY A 433 19.18 -10.20 19.32
CA GLY A 433 19.59 -9.42 18.15
C GLY A 433 20.89 -8.62 18.39
N TYR A 434 21.60 -8.22 17.32
CA TYR A 434 22.91 -7.57 17.44
C TYR A 434 22.87 -6.09 17.04
N PHE A 435 23.15 -5.19 17.99
CA PHE A 435 23.75 -3.86 17.75
C PHE A 435 24.77 -3.59 18.86
N LEU A 436 26.03 -3.92 18.58
CA LEU A 436 27.19 -3.52 19.39
C LEU A 436 27.83 -2.26 18.79
#